data_AF-A0A7V2MDD2-F1
#
_entry.id   AF-A0A7V2MDD2-F1
#
_cell.length_a   1.000
_cell.length_b   1.000
_cell.length_c   1.000
_cell.angle_alpha   90.00
_cell.angle_beta   90.00
_cell.angle_gamma   90.00
#
_symmetry.space_group_name_H-M   'P 1'
#
loop_
_entity.id
_entity.type
_entity.pdbx_description
1 polymer ?
#
loop_
_entity_poly.entity_id
_entity_poly.type
_entity_poly.pdbx_seq_one_letter_code
_entity_poly.pdbx_strand_id
1 'polypeptide(L)'
;MSEPRVLEIGRDLFARIRRKRAFSSPAAWVDQQLMNFSMRDEQLKAQLFRFVDVLPVLRDPAAINRHLKEYLTIAADKLPDVARELLPLLPEGGIAGSLLAKAAQFNTRRMARR
;
A
#
# COMPACT_ATOMS: atom_id res chain seq x y z
N MET A 1 10.69 -32.39 15.78
CA MET A 1 9.98 -32.33 14.48
C MET A 1 10.94 -32.79 13.41
N SER A 2 10.54 -33.74 12.56
CA SER A 2 11.34 -34.21 11.41
C SER A 2 11.21 -33.24 10.24
N GLU A 3 12.33 -32.94 9.56
CA GLU A 3 12.43 -32.07 8.39
C GLU A 3 11.34 -32.28 7.32
N PRO A 4 10.97 -33.51 6.92
CA PRO A 4 9.90 -33.74 5.96
C PRO A 4 8.53 -33.21 6.42
N ARG A 5 8.22 -33.27 7.72
CA ARG A 5 6.95 -32.77 8.26
C ARG A 5 6.87 -31.25 8.24
N VAL A 6 8.01 -30.56 8.45
CA VAL A 6 8.10 -29.10 8.35
C VAL A 6 7.84 -28.65 6.92
N LEU A 7 8.43 -29.34 5.94
CA LEU A 7 8.24 -29.03 4.52
C LEU A 7 6.81 -29.29 4.04
N GLU A 8 6.17 -30.37 4.51
CA GLU A 8 4.78 -30.69 4.22
C GLU A 8 3.83 -29.58 4.72
N ILE A 9 3.99 -29.18 5.98
CA ILE A 9 3.21 -28.08 6.59
C ILE A 9 3.46 -26.77 5.84
N GLY A 10 4.71 -26.47 5.51
CA GLY A 10 5.07 -25.28 4.76
C GLY A 10 4.38 -25.23 3.39
N ARG A 11 4.40 -26.34 2.64
CA ARG A 11 3.76 -26.43 1.32
C ARG A 11 2.24 -26.25 1.40
N ASP A 12 1.58 -26.88 2.36
CA ASP A 12 0.13 -26.73 2.55
C ASP A 12 -0.25 -25.28 2.93
N LEU A 13 0.51 -24.66 3.83
CA LEU A 13 0.29 -23.26 4.22
C LEU A 13 0.43 -22.31 3.01
N PHE A 14 1.49 -22.46 2.22
CA PHE A 14 1.70 -21.66 1.01
C PHE A 14 0.60 -21.89 -0.04
N ALA A 15 0.14 -23.12 -0.23
CA ALA A 15 -0.95 -23.44 -1.16
C ALA A 15 -2.28 -22.79 -0.75
N ARG A 16 -2.57 -22.72 0.56
CA ARG A 16 -3.75 -22.02 1.10
C ARG A 16 -3.64 -20.51 0.94
N ILE A 17 -2.47 -19.93 1.17
CA ILE A 17 -2.22 -18.49 0.98
C ILE A 17 -2.38 -18.11 -0.49
N ARG A 18 -1.80 -18.87 -1.43
CA ARG A 18 -1.93 -18.61 -2.87
C ARG A 18 -3.38 -18.65 -3.36
N ARG A 19 -4.21 -19.58 -2.87
CA ARG A 19 -5.64 -19.66 -3.24
C ARG A 19 -6.46 -18.47 -2.73
N LYS A 20 -6.14 -17.92 -1.55
CA LYS A 20 -6.77 -16.70 -1.02
C LYS A 20 -6.32 -15.42 -1.74
N ARG A 21 -5.22 -15.49 -2.50
CA ARG A 21 -4.61 -14.38 -3.23
C ARG A 21 -5.16 -14.29 -4.66
N ALA A 22 -6.46 -14.51 -4.86
CA ALA A 22 -7.11 -14.09 -6.10
C ALA A 22 -7.14 -12.54 -6.10
N PHE A 23 -6.26 -11.93 -6.90
CA PHE A 23 -6.00 -10.48 -6.94
C PHE A 23 -7.11 -9.69 -7.65
N SER A 24 -8.36 -9.84 -7.24
CA SER A 24 -9.52 -9.21 -7.90
C SER A 24 -10.03 -7.96 -7.19
N SER A 25 -9.35 -7.47 -6.14
CA SER A 25 -9.76 -6.24 -5.44
C SER A 25 -8.68 -5.16 -5.44
N PRO A 26 -9.06 -3.87 -5.51
CA PRO A 26 -8.14 -2.74 -5.36
C PRO A 26 -7.31 -2.82 -4.07
N ALA A 27 -7.87 -3.45 -3.04
CA ALA A 27 -7.25 -3.59 -1.76
C ALA A 27 -6.13 -4.65 -1.76
N ALA A 28 -6.33 -5.77 -2.48
CA ALA A 28 -5.26 -6.76 -2.70
C ALA A 28 -4.13 -6.20 -3.58
N TRP A 29 -4.43 -5.28 -4.49
CA TRP A 29 -3.42 -4.55 -5.27
C TRP A 29 -2.57 -3.64 -4.38
N VAL A 30 -3.18 -2.90 -3.45
CA VAL A 30 -2.45 -2.08 -2.46
C VAL A 30 -1.55 -2.95 -1.58
N ASP A 31 -2.05 -4.08 -1.08
CA ASP A 31 -1.24 -5.02 -0.28
C ASP A 31 -0.01 -5.51 -1.05
N GLN A 32 -0.17 -5.80 -2.35
CA GLN A 32 0.94 -6.23 -3.20
C GLN A 32 1.93 -5.11 -3.49
N GLN A 33 1.46 -3.88 -3.71
CA GLN A 33 2.36 -2.75 -3.87
C GLN A 33 3.16 -2.49 -2.59
N LEU A 34 2.52 -2.53 -1.42
CA LEU A 34 3.23 -2.43 -0.14
C LEU A 34 4.29 -3.53 0.03
N MET A 35 3.97 -4.77 -0.33
CA MET A 35 4.95 -5.87 -0.32
C MET A 35 6.11 -5.60 -1.30
N ASN A 36 5.79 -5.20 -2.53
CA ASN A 36 6.79 -4.89 -3.56
C ASN A 36 7.69 -3.71 -3.16
N PHE A 37 7.13 -2.68 -2.52
CA PHE A 37 7.88 -1.53 -2.02
C PHE A 37 8.77 -1.91 -0.84
N SER A 38 8.29 -2.80 0.05
CA SER A 38 9.09 -3.30 1.15
C SER A 38 10.33 -4.10 0.72
N MET A 39 10.31 -4.64 -0.50
CA MET A 39 11.46 -5.35 -1.10
C MET A 39 12.34 -4.47 -1.99
N ARG A 40 11.91 -3.26 -2.35
CA ARG A 40 12.65 -2.38 -3.26
C ARG A 40 13.55 -1.38 -2.55
N ASP A 41 13.01 -0.65 -1.57
CA ASP A 41 13.74 0.45 -0.94
C ASP A 41 13.15 0.82 0.45
N GLU A 42 14.04 0.94 1.45
CA GLU A 42 13.65 1.23 2.83
C GLU A 42 13.12 2.66 3.04
N GLN A 43 13.58 3.64 2.25
CA GLN A 43 13.14 5.02 2.35
C GLN A 43 11.71 5.17 1.86
N LEU A 44 11.37 4.56 0.72
CA LEU A 44 9.99 4.54 0.20
C LEU A 44 9.05 3.85 1.20
N LYS A 45 9.46 2.71 1.74
CA LYS A 45 8.73 2.01 2.78
C LYS A 45 8.46 2.94 3.96
N ALA A 46 9.50 3.57 4.52
CA ALA A 46 9.35 4.46 5.67
C ALA A 46 8.35 5.60 5.44
N GLN A 47 8.37 6.26 4.27
CA GLN A 47 7.41 7.34 3.98
C GLN A 47 5.97 6.84 3.86
N LEU A 48 5.75 5.68 3.24
CA LEU A 48 4.42 5.08 3.15
C LEU A 48 3.86 4.70 4.53
N PHE A 49 4.68 4.14 5.41
CA PHE A 49 4.27 3.83 6.79
C PHE A 49 3.92 5.11 7.57
N ARG A 50 4.74 6.17 7.48
CA ARG A 50 4.43 7.47 8.11
C ARG A 50 3.12 8.07 7.60
N PHE A 51 2.86 7.97 6.30
CA PHE A 51 1.57 8.42 5.74
C PHE A 51 0.40 7.63 6.34
N VAL A 52 0.52 6.31 6.43
CA VAL A 52 -0.49 5.42 7.03
C VAL A 52 -0.77 5.78 8.49
N ASP A 53 0.25 6.14 9.26
CA ASP A 53 0.11 6.56 10.66
C ASP A 53 -0.64 7.88 10.83
N VAL A 54 -0.51 8.80 9.86
CA VAL A 54 -1.17 10.13 9.89
C VAL A 54 -2.59 10.07 9.30
N LEU A 55 -2.89 9.12 8.43
CA LEU A 55 -4.21 9.00 7.80
C LEU A 55 -5.43 9.07 8.76
N PRO A 56 -5.41 8.48 9.98
CA PRO A 56 -6.55 8.52 10.89
C PRO A 56 -6.96 9.92 11.36
N VAL A 57 -6.02 10.87 11.42
CA VAL A 57 -6.29 12.25 11.84
C VAL A 57 -6.73 13.16 10.69
N LEU A 58 -6.53 12.72 9.44
CA LEU A 58 -6.91 13.48 8.25
C LEU A 58 -8.40 13.33 7.95
N ARG A 59 -9.16 14.42 8.12
CA ARG A 59 -10.61 14.46 7.89
C ARG A 59 -11.00 14.99 6.52
N ASP A 60 -10.11 15.74 5.88
CA ASP A 60 -10.35 16.37 4.58
C ASP A 60 -9.69 15.57 3.43
N PRO A 61 -10.43 15.23 2.37
CA PRO A 61 -9.88 14.58 1.19
C PRO A 61 -8.71 15.30 0.52
N ALA A 62 -8.75 16.64 0.45
CA ALA A 62 -7.65 17.39 -0.18
C ALA A 62 -6.37 17.31 0.68
N ALA A 63 -6.51 17.39 2.00
CA ALA A 63 -5.40 17.15 2.93
C ALA A 63 -4.79 15.75 2.79
N ILE A 64 -5.62 14.72 2.59
CA ILE A 64 -5.15 13.34 2.36
C ILE A 64 -4.30 13.24 1.09
N ASN A 65 -4.78 13.80 -0.01
CA ASN A 65 -4.07 13.71 -1.29
C ASN A 65 -2.78 14.55 -1.28
N ARG A 66 -2.82 15.73 -0.66
CA ARG A 66 -1.63 16.56 -0.46
C ARG A 66 -0.56 15.81 0.34
N HIS A 67 -0.92 15.24 1.49
CA HIS A 67 0.05 14.49 2.29
C HIS A 67 0.56 13.24 1.58
N LEU A 68 -0.29 12.51 0.85
CA LEU A 68 0.16 11.40 0.02
C LEU A 68 1.23 11.85 -0.99
N LYS A 69 0.97 12.97 -1.69
CA LYS A 69 1.92 13.54 -2.64
C LYS A 69 3.22 13.98 -1.97
N GLU A 70 3.16 14.64 -0.82
CA GLU A 70 4.33 15.06 -0.04
C GLU A 70 5.22 13.86 0.34
N TYR A 71 4.63 12.82 0.94
CA TYR A 71 5.37 11.62 1.37
C TYR A 71 5.99 10.87 0.19
N LEU A 72 5.28 10.76 -0.94
CA LEU A 72 5.82 10.14 -2.14
C LEU A 72 6.90 11.00 -2.81
N THR A 73 6.81 12.33 -2.72
CA THR A 73 7.83 13.26 -3.26
C THR A 73 9.14 13.13 -2.51
N ILE A 74 9.11 12.98 -1.18
CA ILE A 74 10.31 12.75 -0.35
C ILE A 74 11.05 11.46 -0.76
N ALA A 75 10.31 10.48 -1.28
CA ALA A 75 10.85 9.21 -1.75
C ALA A 75 10.83 9.07 -3.28
N ALA A 76 10.73 10.18 -4.04
CA ALA A 76 10.51 10.14 -5.49
C ALA A 76 11.60 9.35 -6.24
N ASP A 77 12.86 9.48 -5.80
CA ASP A 77 14.01 8.79 -6.38
C ASP A 77 13.95 7.26 -6.23
N LYS A 78 13.06 6.78 -5.36
CA LYS A 78 12.89 5.37 -5.01
C LYS A 78 11.57 4.79 -5.54
N LEU A 79 10.73 5.64 -6.14
CA LEU A 79 9.53 5.19 -6.84
C LEU A 79 9.91 4.46 -8.14
N PRO A 80 9.11 3.46 -8.55
CA PRO A 80 9.15 2.95 -9.92
C PRO A 80 8.96 4.09 -10.93
N ASP A 81 9.63 4.02 -12.07
CA ASP A 81 9.65 5.13 -13.06
C ASP A 81 8.25 5.63 -13.43
N VAL A 82 7.33 4.71 -13.73
CA VAL A 82 5.92 5.03 -14.04
C VAL A 82 5.23 5.76 -12.88
N ALA A 83 5.52 5.40 -11.62
CA ALA A 83 4.91 6.06 -10.46
C ALA A 83 5.52 7.46 -10.22
N ARG A 84 6.80 7.64 -10.51
CA ARG A 84 7.47 8.96 -10.44
C ARG A 84 6.89 9.93 -11.47
N GLU A 85 6.65 9.48 -12.69
CA GLU A 85 6.07 10.30 -13.77
C GLU A 85 4.61 10.68 -13.49
N LEU A 86 3.85 9.80 -12.84
CA LEU A 86 2.45 10.07 -12.47
C LEU A 86 2.30 10.90 -11.20
N LEU A 87 3.35 11.03 -10.37
CA LEU A 87 3.31 11.75 -9.09
C LEU A 87 2.82 13.21 -9.21
N PRO A 88 3.26 14.01 -10.20
CA PRO A 88 2.77 15.38 -10.38
C PRO A 88 1.29 15.45 -10.75
N LEU A 89 0.74 14.37 -11.33
CA LEU A 89 -0.65 14.27 -11.79
C LEU A 89 -1.62 13.82 -10.70
N LEU A 90 -1.14 13.59 -9.47
CA LEU A 90 -2.01 13.21 -8.36
C LEU A 90 -3.08 14.28 -8.11
N PRO A 91 -4.37 13.89 -8.07
CA PRO A 91 -5.45 14.84 -7.88
C PRO A 91 -5.45 15.39 -6.45
N GLU A 92 -5.26 16.69 -6.30
CA GLU A 92 -5.27 17.36 -4.99
C GLU A 92 -6.69 17.67 -4.50
N GLY A 93 -7.71 17.57 -5.37
CA GLY A 93 -9.10 17.88 -5.02
C GLY A 93 -10.14 17.34 -6.02
N GLY A 94 -11.37 17.82 -5.90
CA GLY A 94 -12.49 17.43 -6.76
C GLY A 94 -12.98 16.00 -6.54
N ILE A 95 -13.82 15.51 -7.45
CA ILE A 95 -14.45 14.18 -7.37
C ILE A 95 -13.39 13.07 -7.38
N ALA A 96 -12.42 13.16 -8.32
CA ALA A 96 -11.32 12.21 -8.41
C ALA A 96 -10.46 12.20 -7.13
N GLY A 97 -10.13 13.37 -6.59
CA GLY A 97 -9.40 13.48 -5.32
C GLY A 97 -10.17 12.91 -4.13
N SER A 98 -11.48 13.14 -4.06
CA SER A 98 -12.32 12.56 -3.00
C SER A 98 -12.34 11.03 -3.04
N LEU A 99 -12.41 10.44 -4.23
CA LEU A 99 -12.37 8.99 -4.42
C LEU A 99 -11.01 8.41 -4.00
N LEU A 100 -9.91 9.05 -4.40
CA LEU A 100 -8.57 8.64 -4.02
C LEU A 100 -8.38 8.65 -2.49
N ALA A 101 -8.78 9.74 -1.84
CA ALA A 101 -8.70 9.88 -0.40
C ALA A 101 -9.53 8.81 0.34
N LYS A 102 -10.76 8.54 -0.12
CA LYS A 102 -11.60 7.47 0.42
C LYS A 102 -10.96 6.09 0.26
N ALA A 103 -10.34 5.82 -0.90
CA ALA A 103 -9.62 4.57 -1.13
C ALA A 103 -8.42 4.42 -0.17
N ALA A 104 -7.65 5.49 0.07
CA ALA A 104 -6.54 5.48 1.03
C ALA A 104 -7.02 5.18 2.47
N GLN A 105 -8.08 5.83 2.93
CA GLN A 105 -8.69 5.58 4.24
C GLN A 105 -9.24 4.15 4.36
N PHE A 106 -9.94 3.67 3.32
CA PHE A 106 -10.52 2.32 3.30
C PHE A 106 -9.44 1.24 3.43
N ASN A 107 -8.35 1.36 2.67
CA ASN A 107 -7.25 0.42 2.71
C ASN A 107 -6.57 0.38 4.09
N THR A 108 -6.29 1.55 4.66
CA THR A 108 -5.66 1.67 5.98
C THR A 108 -6.52 1.08 7.10
N ARG A 109 -7.82 1.40 7.12
CA ARG A 109 -8.76 0.80 8.10
C ARG A 109 -8.87 -0.71 7.97
N ARG A 110 -8.76 -1.24 6.75
CA ARG A 110 -8.77 -2.69 6.50
C ARG A 110 -7.49 -3.34 7.03
N MET A 111 -6.33 -2.70 6.85
CA MET A 111 -5.05 -3.19 7.39
C MET A 111 -5.05 -3.18 8.92
N ALA A 112 -5.59 -2.15 9.56
CA ALA A 112 -5.65 -2.04 11.02
C ALA A 112 -6.60 -3.05 11.70
N ARG A 113 -7.49 -3.72 10.94
CA ARG A 113 -8.47 -4.70 11.44
C ARG A 113 -8.04 -6.16 11.23
N ARG A 114 -6.85 -6.40 10.69
CA ARG A 114 -6.27 -7.73 10.48
C ARG A 114 -5.10 -7.95 11.41
#